data_AF-A0A4P5ZFZ9-F1
#
_entry.id   AF-A0A4P5ZFZ9-F1
#
_cell.length_a   1.000
_cell.length_b   1.000
_cell.length_c   1.000
_cell.angle_alpha   90.00
_cell.angle_beta   90.00
_cell.angle_gamma   90.00
#
_symmetry.space_group_name_H-M   'P 1'
#
loop_
_entity.id
_entity.type
_entity.pdbx_description
1 polymer ?
#
loop_
_entity_poly.entity_id
_entity_poly.type
_entity_poly.pdbx_seq_one_letter_code
_entity_poly.pdbx_strand_id
1 'polypeptide(L)'
;MKRQWEPEELIEQFTLTEAERTLLANKTGASRLGFAVLLKCFCQDAQFPVKKQEIPKSVISYIARQVEVSPSEWHHYSESFNFKESR
;
A
#
# COMPACT_ATOMS: atom_id res chain seq x y z
N MET A 1 11.03 0.78 -7.40
CA MET A 1 10.72 1.06 -5.97
C MET A 1 11.98 1.21 -5.11
N LYS A 2 12.21 2.43 -4.55
CA LYS A 2 13.24 2.68 -3.53
C LYS A 2 12.89 1.92 -2.23
N ARG A 3 13.89 1.35 -1.56
CA ARG A 3 13.72 0.58 -0.29
C ARG A 3 13.63 1.48 0.96
N GLN A 4 14.13 2.70 0.89
CA GLN A 4 14.10 3.69 1.96
C GLN A 4 13.41 4.94 1.44
N TRP A 5 12.51 5.48 2.26
CA TRP A 5 11.75 6.69 1.98
C TRP A 5 11.87 7.60 3.18
N GLU A 6 12.23 8.85 2.92
CA GLU A 6 12.24 9.88 3.94
C GLU A 6 10.79 10.28 4.29
N PRO A 7 10.53 10.76 5.52
CA PRO A 7 9.20 11.18 5.95
C PRO A 7 8.59 12.25 5.03
N GLU A 8 9.43 13.13 4.46
CA GLU A 8 9.01 14.17 3.52
C GLU A 8 8.57 13.55 2.18
N GLU A 9 9.38 12.66 1.60
CA GLU A 9 9.01 11.93 0.38
C GLU A 9 7.75 11.07 0.59
N LEU A 10 7.54 10.51 1.79
CA LEU A 10 6.33 9.78 2.13
C LEU A 10 5.08 10.66 2.04
N ILE A 11 5.17 11.89 2.53
CA ILE A 11 4.08 12.86 2.48
C ILE A 11 3.82 13.26 1.03
N GLU A 12 4.84 13.52 0.24
CA GLU A 12 4.65 13.96 -1.15
C GLU A 12 4.13 12.83 -2.06
N GLN A 13 4.67 11.62 -1.90
CA GLN A 13 4.44 10.52 -2.85
C GLN A 13 3.35 9.55 -2.40
N PHE A 14 3.14 9.37 -1.10
CA PHE A 14 2.21 8.38 -0.53
C PHE A 14 0.99 9.00 0.14
N THR A 15 0.80 10.31 0.06
CA THR A 15 -0.45 10.93 0.52
C THR A 15 -1.62 10.60 -0.39
N LEU A 16 -2.69 10.07 0.21
CA LEU A 16 -3.96 9.81 -0.45
C LEU A 16 -4.80 11.09 -0.53
N THR A 17 -5.06 11.50 -1.75
CA THR A 17 -6.05 12.52 -2.12
C THR A 17 -7.47 12.02 -1.83
N GLU A 18 -8.41 12.96 -1.79
CA GLU A 18 -9.83 12.66 -1.54
C GLU A 18 -10.45 11.74 -2.60
N ALA A 19 -10.01 11.86 -3.86
CA ALA A 19 -10.42 10.99 -4.95
C ALA A 19 -9.95 9.54 -4.73
N GLU A 20 -8.69 9.33 -4.34
CA GLU A 20 -8.14 8.01 -4.03
C GLU A 20 -8.87 7.39 -2.83
N ARG A 21 -9.17 8.20 -1.79
CA ARG A 21 -9.97 7.77 -0.63
C ARG A 21 -11.38 7.34 -1.04
N THR A 22 -11.99 8.02 -2.01
CA THR A 22 -13.30 7.65 -2.54
C THR A 22 -13.27 6.32 -3.29
N LEU A 23 -12.20 6.05 -4.06
CA LEU A 23 -12.00 4.74 -4.69
C LEU A 23 -11.84 3.63 -3.63
N LEU A 24 -11.18 3.94 -2.52
CA LEU A 24 -10.98 3.04 -1.38
C LEU A 24 -12.22 2.86 -0.50
N ALA A 25 -13.20 3.76 -0.57
CA ALA A 25 -14.42 3.69 0.25
C ALA A 25 -15.23 2.41 -0.01
N ASN A 26 -15.15 1.86 -1.23
CA ASN A 26 -15.78 0.59 -1.61
C ASN A 26 -15.04 -0.66 -1.07
N LYS A 27 -13.85 -0.50 -0.51
CA LYS A 27 -13.04 -1.59 0.07
C LYS A 27 -13.05 -1.51 1.60
N THR A 28 -12.92 -2.63 2.28
CA THR A 28 -12.89 -2.72 3.75
C THR A 28 -11.68 -3.51 4.26
N GLY A 29 -11.18 -3.16 5.45
CA GLY A 29 -10.11 -3.87 6.16
C GLY A 29 -8.81 -4.01 5.36
N ALA A 30 -8.21 -5.20 5.42
CA ALA A 30 -6.99 -5.59 4.70
C ALA A 30 -7.00 -5.27 3.20
N SER A 31 -8.13 -5.44 2.52
CA SER A 31 -8.26 -5.13 1.08
C SER A 31 -8.14 -3.64 0.80
N ARG A 32 -8.58 -2.77 1.73
CA ARG A 32 -8.46 -1.31 1.59
C ARG A 32 -6.99 -0.89 1.68
N LEU A 33 -6.28 -1.39 2.69
CA LEU A 33 -4.85 -1.10 2.87
C LEU A 33 -4.04 -1.65 1.69
N GLY A 34 -4.31 -2.89 1.29
CA GLY A 34 -3.74 -3.54 0.12
C GLY A 34 -3.83 -2.70 -1.15
N PHE A 35 -5.07 -2.31 -1.48
CA PHE A 35 -5.36 -1.53 -2.67
C PHE A 35 -4.73 -0.12 -2.63
N ALA A 36 -4.75 0.55 -1.47
CA ALA A 36 -4.18 1.89 -1.32
C ALA A 36 -2.67 1.88 -1.60
N VAL A 37 -1.95 0.92 -1.02
CA VAL A 37 -0.51 0.74 -1.22
C VAL A 37 -0.19 0.45 -2.70
N LEU A 38 -0.96 -0.45 -3.33
CA LEU A 38 -0.79 -0.78 -4.75
C LEU A 38 -1.07 0.42 -5.66
N LEU A 39 -2.11 1.19 -5.37
CA LEU A 39 -2.47 2.39 -6.14
C LEU A 39 -1.32 3.40 -6.11
N LYS A 40 -0.77 3.69 -4.93
CA LYS A 40 0.40 4.60 -4.83
C LYS A 40 1.62 4.03 -5.52
N CYS A 41 1.89 2.72 -5.40
CA CYS A 41 2.99 2.09 -6.10
C CYS A 41 2.87 2.19 -7.62
N PHE A 42 1.65 2.01 -8.14
CA PHE A 42 1.37 2.12 -9.57
C PHE A 42 1.56 3.55 -10.08
N CYS A 43 1.15 4.57 -9.32
CA CYS A 43 1.41 5.96 -9.70
C CYS A 43 2.91 6.33 -9.69
N GLN A 44 3.73 5.65 -8.88
CA GLN A 44 5.15 5.93 -8.71
C GLN A 44 6.04 5.23 -9.75
N ASP A 45 5.98 3.90 -9.85
CA ASP A 45 6.83 3.09 -10.74
C ASP A 45 6.10 2.62 -12.01
N ALA A 46 4.79 2.89 -12.17
CA ALA A 46 3.93 2.26 -13.19
C ALA A 46 3.98 0.73 -13.18
N GLN A 47 4.45 0.14 -12.07
CA GLN A 47 4.67 -1.29 -11.91
C GLN A 47 4.14 -1.74 -10.55
N PHE A 48 3.50 -2.91 -10.55
CA PHE A 48 3.06 -3.53 -9.31
C PHE A 48 4.23 -4.23 -8.63
N PRO A 49 4.44 -4.01 -7.33
CA PRO A 49 5.46 -4.74 -6.58
C PRO A 49 5.10 -6.24 -6.60
N VAL A 50 6.11 -7.07 -6.88
CA VAL A 50 5.93 -8.53 -6.96
C VAL A 50 6.10 -9.14 -5.58
N LYS A 51 6.94 -8.54 -4.73
CA LYS A 51 7.24 -9.05 -3.39
C LYS A 51 6.85 -8.06 -2.29
N LYS A 52 6.29 -8.59 -1.20
CA LYS A 52 5.95 -7.83 0.02
C LYS A 52 7.12 -7.04 0.63
N GLN A 53 8.35 -7.48 0.38
CA GLN A 53 9.58 -6.84 0.88
C GLN A 53 10.01 -5.64 0.05
N GLU A 54 9.44 -5.45 -1.15
CA GLU A 54 9.70 -4.26 -1.96
C GLU A 54 9.02 -3.02 -1.39
N ILE A 55 7.99 -3.21 -0.56
CA ILE A 55 7.27 -2.13 0.09
C ILE A 55 7.81 -1.95 1.51
N PRO A 56 8.42 -0.81 1.83
CA PRO A 56 8.92 -0.54 3.16
C PRO A 56 7.78 -0.42 4.17
N LYS A 57 8.04 -0.89 5.41
CA LYS A 57 7.08 -0.83 6.52
C LYS A 57 6.62 0.59 6.85
N SER A 58 7.46 1.59 6.58
CA SER A 58 7.13 3.01 6.76
C SER A 58 5.99 3.45 5.85
N VAL A 59 6.01 3.04 4.57
CA VAL A 59 4.94 3.31 3.59
C VAL A 59 3.63 2.65 4.05
N ILE A 60 3.70 1.38 4.45
CA ILE A 60 2.53 0.63 4.91
C ILE A 60 1.92 1.31 6.13
N SER A 61 2.73 1.68 7.13
CA SER A 61 2.28 2.34 8.35
C SER A 61 1.69 3.73 8.08
N TYR A 62 2.28 4.46 7.13
CA TYR A 62 1.81 5.78 6.71
C TYR A 62 0.43 5.70 6.04
N ILE A 63 0.29 4.82 5.05
CA ILE A 63 -0.98 4.62 4.32
C ILE A 63 -2.05 4.04 5.26
N ALA A 64 -1.70 3.09 6.13
CA ALA A 64 -2.57 2.52 7.15
C ALA A 64 -3.20 3.60 8.03
N ARG A 65 -2.41 4.59 8.46
CA ARG A 65 -2.92 5.75 9.21
C ARG A 65 -3.94 6.55 8.39
N GLN A 66 -3.71 6.71 7.10
CA GLN A 66 -4.58 7.51 6.22
C GLN A 66 -5.92 6.84 5.93
N VAL A 67 -5.94 5.52 5.82
CA VAL A 67 -7.17 4.74 5.55
C VAL A 67 -7.87 4.25 6.82
N GLU A 68 -7.34 4.60 7.99
CA GLU A 68 -7.82 4.20 9.32
C GLU A 68 -7.88 2.67 9.49
N VAL A 69 -6.89 1.97 8.93
CA VAL A 69 -6.77 0.51 9.01
C VAL A 69 -5.51 0.17 9.79
N SER A 70 -5.55 -0.89 10.62
CA SER A 70 -4.37 -1.37 11.31
C SER A 70 -3.31 -1.85 10.32
N PRO A 71 -2.02 -1.45 10.45
CA PRO A 71 -0.96 -1.92 9.56
C PRO A 71 -0.77 -3.45 9.61
N SER A 72 -1.24 -4.11 10.68
CA SER A 72 -1.27 -5.57 10.79
C SER A 72 -2.16 -6.25 9.75
N GLU A 73 -3.21 -5.57 9.27
CA GLU A 73 -4.10 -6.07 8.20
C GLU A 73 -3.36 -6.23 6.87
N TRP A 74 -2.22 -5.54 6.69
CA TRP A 74 -1.34 -5.74 5.54
C TRP A 74 -0.83 -7.18 5.47
N HIS A 75 -0.60 -7.82 6.63
CA HIS A 75 -0.12 -9.20 6.66
C HIS A 75 -1.15 -10.13 6.01
N HIS A 76 -2.43 -10.02 6.42
CA HIS A 76 -3.55 -10.77 5.85
C HIS A 76 -3.71 -10.53 4.35
N TYR A 77 -3.57 -9.28 3.89
CA TYR A 77 -3.60 -8.96 2.47
C TYR A 77 -2.42 -9.59 1.72
N SER A 78 -1.21 -9.48 2.27
CA SER A 78 0.02 -9.98 1.65
C SER A 78 0.03 -11.49 1.47
N GLU A 79 -0.64 -12.23 2.36
CA GLU A 79 -0.83 -13.67 2.25
C GLU A 79 -1.73 -14.03 1.06
N SER A 80 -2.75 -13.22 0.80
CA SER A 80 -3.61 -13.36 -0.38
C SER A 80 -2.89 -12.93 -1.68
N PHE A 81 -1.97 -11.97 -1.59
CA PHE A 81 -1.21 -11.44 -2.73
C PHE A 81 -0.11 -12.41 -3.23
N ASN A 82 0.43 -13.26 -2.35
CA ASN A 82 1.48 -14.23 -2.68
C ASN A 82 1.00 -15.45 -3.48
N PHE A 83 -0.27 -15.51 -3.91
CA PHE A 83 -0.86 -16.68 -4.56
C PHE A 83 -0.36 -16.95 -6.01
N LYS A 84 0.74 -16.32 -6.46
CA LYS A 84 1.32 -16.56 -7.79
C LYS A 84 2.77 -17.07 -7.81
N GLU A 85 3.32 -17.52 -6.68
CA GLU A 85 4.60 -18.27 -6.64
C GLU A 85 4.36 -19.76 -6.31
N SER A 86 3.48 -20.41 -7.07
CA SER A 86 3.36 -21.87 -7.09
C SER A 86 3.01 -22.38 -8.48
N ARG A 87 3.97 -22.26 -9.40
CA ARG A 87 4.46 -23.32 -10.32
C ARG A 87 5.43 -22.75 -11.34
#